data_AF-A0A022PSH0-F1
#
_entry.id   AF-A0A022PSH0-F1
#
_cell.length_a   1.000
_cell.length_b   1.000
_cell.length_c   1.000
_cell.angle_alpha   90.00
_cell.angle_beta   90.00
_cell.angle_gamma   90.00
#
_symmetry.space_group_name_H-M   'P 1'
#
loop_
_entity.id
_entity.type
_entity.pdbx_description
1 polymer ?
#
loop_
_entity_poly.entity_id
_entity_poly.type
_entity_poly.pdbx_seq_one_letter_code
_entity_poly.pdbx_strand_id
1 'polypeptide(L)'
;LPQQENWFDCGLFLLHYAELFLEQASNLSATKYLDFLNEDWFFPAEVSLKKRDHIRKLIHRIVEDNALNDPPTTRDKCYQSGTDEDDS
;
A
#
# COMPACT_ATOMS: atom_id res chain seq x y z
N LEU A 1 0.90 -12.89 -20.06
CA LEU A 1 0.50 -11.88 -19.05
C LEU A 1 0.89 -10.50 -19.54
N PRO A 2 0.08 -9.47 -19.30
CA PRO A 2 0.41 -8.10 -19.72
C PRO A 2 1.76 -7.68 -19.15
N GLN A 3 2.67 -7.17 -19.98
CA GLN A 3 4.03 -6.79 -19.58
C GLN A 3 4.12 -5.31 -19.23
N GLN A 4 5.03 -4.95 -18.32
CA GLN A 4 5.38 -3.55 -18.10
C GLN A 4 6.25 -3.02 -19.24
N GLU A 5 6.09 -1.75 -19.60
CA GLU A 5 6.91 -1.09 -20.62
C GLU A 5 8.10 -0.33 -20.01
N ASN A 6 8.09 -0.12 -18.69
CA ASN A 6 9.14 0.58 -17.95
C ASN A 6 9.88 -0.36 -16.99
N TRP A 7 10.93 0.17 -16.35
CA TRP A 7 11.86 -0.62 -15.54
C TRP A 7 11.57 -0.55 -14.03
N PHE A 8 10.54 0.20 -13.63
CA PHE A 8 10.30 0.59 -12.23
C PHE A 8 8.91 0.21 -11.70
N ASP A 9 8.03 -0.33 -12.55
CA ASP A 9 6.67 -0.74 -12.16
C ASP A 9 6.54 -2.25 -11.90
N CYS A 10 7.63 -3.02 -11.85
CA CYS A 10 7.55 -4.48 -11.76
C CYS A 10 6.84 -4.93 -10.49
N GLY A 11 7.05 -4.20 -9.38
CA GLY A 11 6.32 -4.41 -8.14
C GLY A 11 4.83 -4.07 -8.24
N LEU A 12 4.44 -3.05 -9.01
CA LEU A 12 3.02 -2.73 -9.23
C LEU A 12 2.31 -3.81 -10.04
N PHE A 13 2.98 -4.36 -11.05
CA PHE A 13 2.46 -5.47 -11.85
C PHE A 13 2.33 -6.74 -11.00
N LEU A 14 3.35 -7.06 -10.17
CA LEU A 14 3.28 -8.18 -9.24
C LEU A 14 2.08 -8.08 -8.29
N LEU A 15 1.86 -6.90 -7.71
CA LEU A 15 0.70 -6.66 -6.85
C LEU A 15 -0.63 -6.74 -7.62
N HIS A 16 -0.67 -6.37 -8.90
CA HIS A 16 -1.87 -6.53 -9.70
C HIS A 16 -2.19 -7.99 -10.02
N TYR A 17 -1.18 -8.77 -10.41
CA TYR A 17 -1.36 -10.19 -10.65
C TYR A 17 -1.89 -10.89 -9.40
N ALA A 18 -1.34 -10.59 -8.22
CA ALA A 18 -1.78 -11.21 -6.98
C ALA A 18 -3.24 -10.86 -6.64
N GLU A 19 -3.63 -9.60 -6.79
CA GLU A 19 -5.01 -9.15 -6.54
C GLU A 19 -6.01 -9.85 -7.48
N LEU A 20 -5.78 -9.78 -8.80
CA LEU A 20 -6.66 -10.41 -9.79
C LEU A 20 -6.71 -11.93 -9.65
N PHE A 21 -5.55 -12.54 -9.37
CA PHE A 21 -5.48 -13.97 -9.13
C PHE A 21 -6.35 -14.37 -7.92
N LEU A 22 -6.26 -13.65 -6.80
CA LEU A 22 -7.04 -13.96 -5.61
C LEU A 22 -8.55 -13.76 -5.83
N GLU A 23 -8.96 -12.68 -6.52
CA GLU A 23 -10.36 -12.41 -6.86
C GLU A 23 -10.96 -13.48 -7.78
N GLN A 24 -10.17 -14.00 -8.71
CA GLN A 24 -10.62 -15.00 -9.66
C GLN A 24 -10.50 -16.41 -9.08
N ALA A 25 -9.47 -16.68 -8.28
CA ALA A 25 -9.23 -17.95 -7.60
C ALA A 25 -10.35 -18.32 -6.63
N SER A 26 -10.94 -17.36 -5.93
CA SER A 26 -12.11 -17.61 -5.08
C SER A 26 -13.34 -18.09 -5.85
N ASN A 27 -13.38 -17.87 -7.16
CA ASN A 27 -14.47 -18.26 -8.06
C ASN A 27 -14.15 -19.50 -8.91
N LEU A 28 -13.00 -20.17 -8.71
CA LEU A 28 -12.60 -21.33 -9.50
C LEU A 28 -13.23 -22.62 -8.99
N SER A 29 -14.07 -23.24 -9.83
CA SER A 29 -14.35 -24.69 -9.74
C SER A 29 -13.27 -25.46 -10.49
N ALA A 30 -12.86 -26.63 -9.94
CA ALA A 30 -11.72 -27.53 -10.25
C ALA A 30 -11.33 -27.80 -11.74
N THR A 31 -12.04 -27.25 -12.73
CA THR A 31 -11.92 -27.60 -14.15
C THR A 31 -11.74 -26.43 -15.13
N LYS A 32 -11.77 -25.14 -14.74
CA LYS A 32 -11.61 -23.97 -15.66
C LYS A 32 -10.40 -23.07 -15.35
N TYR A 33 -9.21 -23.65 -15.19
CA TYR A 33 -8.21 -23.04 -14.30
C TYR A 33 -7.45 -21.81 -14.80
N LEU A 34 -7.32 -21.52 -16.09
CA LEU A 34 -6.26 -20.58 -16.52
C LEU A 34 -6.59 -19.72 -17.75
N ASP A 35 -7.83 -19.71 -18.24
CA ASP A 35 -8.18 -18.94 -19.44
C ASP A 35 -7.93 -17.43 -19.27
N PHE A 36 -7.92 -16.95 -18.03
CA PHE A 36 -7.65 -15.55 -17.68
C PHE A 36 -6.16 -15.20 -17.64
N LEU A 37 -5.23 -16.19 -17.56
CA LEU A 37 -3.78 -15.94 -17.51
C LEU A 37 -3.19 -15.69 -18.90
N ASN A 38 -3.73 -14.71 -19.62
CA ASN A 38 -3.32 -14.36 -20.98
C ASN A 38 -2.72 -12.94 -21.03
N GLU A 39 -2.34 -12.46 -22.22
CA GLU A 39 -1.76 -11.12 -22.41
C GLU A 39 -2.78 -9.98 -22.31
N ASP A 40 -4.06 -10.30 -22.45
CA ASP A 40 -5.19 -9.36 -22.37
C ASP A 40 -5.83 -9.35 -20.97
N TRP A 41 -5.16 -9.92 -19.95
CA TRP A 41 -5.72 -10.02 -18.59
C TRP A 41 -6.10 -8.65 -18.01
N PHE A 42 -5.34 -7.60 -18.37
CA PHE A 42 -5.62 -6.20 -18.06
C PHE A 42 -4.76 -5.29 -18.94
N PHE A 43 -5.08 -3.98 -18.95
CA PHE A 43 -4.30 -2.98 -19.68
C PHE A 43 -3.08 -2.49 -18.86
N PRO A 44 -1.83 -2.62 -19.34
CA PRO A 44 -0.61 -2.19 -18.63
C PRO A 44 -0.63 -0.72 -18.16
N ALA A 45 -1.22 0.17 -18.96
CA ALA A 45 -1.31 1.59 -18.65
C ALA A 45 -2.16 1.88 -17.41
N GLU A 46 -3.16 1.05 -17.12
CA GLU A 46 -4.02 1.22 -15.96
C GLU A 46 -3.29 0.91 -14.66
N VAL A 47 -2.39 -0.07 -14.66
CA VAL A 47 -1.60 -0.44 -13.49
C VAL A 47 -0.69 0.70 -13.06
N SER A 48 0.07 1.24 -14.01
CA SER A 48 1.14 2.21 -13.74
C SER A 48 0.61 3.47 -13.03
N LEU A 49 -0.56 3.96 -13.45
CA LEU A 49 -1.19 5.16 -12.86
C LEU A 49 -2.13 4.83 -11.70
N LYS A 50 -3.08 3.90 -11.89
CA LYS A 50 -4.16 3.69 -10.91
C LYS A 50 -3.66 2.98 -9.66
N LYS A 51 -2.80 1.96 -9.77
CA LYS A 51 -2.32 1.22 -8.59
C LYS A 51 -1.40 2.05 -7.72
N ARG A 52 -0.52 2.83 -8.32
CA ARG A 52 0.39 3.72 -7.57
C ARG A 52 -0.41 4.71 -6.73
N ASP A 53 -1.43 5.33 -7.32
CA ASP A 53 -2.33 6.25 -6.63
C ASP A 53 -3.14 5.55 -5.52
N HIS A 54 -3.69 4.37 -5.81
CA HIS A 54 -4.47 3.58 -4.86
C HIS A 54 -3.65 3.16 -3.64
N ILE A 55 -2.45 2.60 -3.85
CA ILE A 55 -1.54 2.17 -2.77
C ILE A 55 -1.17 3.36 -1.88
N ARG A 56 -0.83 4.51 -2.48
CA ARG A 56 -0.52 5.73 -1.74
C ARG A 56 -1.70 6.15 -0.85
N LYS A 57 -2.92 6.21 -1.40
CA LYS A 57 -4.14 6.54 -0.64
C LYS A 57 -4.41 5.56 0.49
N LEU A 58 -4.22 4.26 0.23
CA LEU A 58 -4.40 3.22 1.23
C LEU A 58 -3.43 3.36 2.40
N ILE A 59 -2.15 3.63 2.11
CA ILE A 59 -1.13 3.87 3.15
C ILE A 59 -1.50 5.09 3.99
N HIS A 60 -1.86 6.22 3.36
CA HIS A 60 -2.28 7.42 4.09
C HIS A 60 -3.46 7.15 5.02
N ARG A 61 -4.48 6.46 4.51
CA ARG A 61 -5.65 6.08 5.30
C ARG A 61 -5.27 5.20 6.50
N ILE A 62 -4.45 4.17 6.31
CA ILE A 62 -4.03 3.29 7.40
C ILE A 62 -3.26 4.08 8.48
N VAL A 63 -2.38 5.00 8.07
CA VAL A 63 -1.64 5.86 9.00
C VAL A 63 -2.57 6.79 9.78
N GLU A 64 -3.52 7.43 9.11
CA GLU A 64 -4.53 8.29 9.74
C GLU A 64 -5.42 7.51 10.71
N ASP A 65 -5.92 6.34 10.28
CA ASP A 65 -6.75 5.46 11.11
C ASP A 65 -5.98 5.00 12.36
N ASN A 66 -4.69 4.66 12.24
CA ASN A 66 -3.88 4.28 13.39
C ASN A 66 -3.65 5.45 14.35
N ALA A 67 -3.43 6.67 13.85
CA ALA A 67 -3.25 7.86 14.69
C ALA A 67 -4.52 8.24 15.48
N LEU A 68 -5.71 7.89 14.96
CA LEU A 68 -6.99 8.09 15.66
C LEU A 68 -7.26 7.00 16.70
N ASN A 69 -6.70 5.81 16.52
CA ASN A 69 -6.91 4.65 17.41
C ASN A 69 -5.88 4.58 18.56
N ASP A 70 -4.80 5.35 18.51
CA ASP A 70 -3.93 5.54 19.66
C ASP A 70 -4.69 6.34 20.74
N PRO A 71 -4.89 5.80 21.97
CA PRO A 71 -5.46 6.59 23.05
C PRO A 71 -4.54 7.80 23.31
N PRO A 72 -5.08 8.96 23.74
CA PRO A 72 -4.28 10.12 24.08
C PRO A 72 -3.51 9.83 25.37
N THR A 73 -2.48 9.00 25.29
CA THR A 73 -1.59 8.71 26.41
C THR A 73 -0.51 9.77 26.39
N THR A 74 -0.81 10.85 27.10
CA THR A 74 0.14 11.66 27.84
C THR A 74 1.28 12.27 27.01
N ARG A 75 0.96 13.25 26.17
CA ARG A 75 1.89 14.34 25.87
C ARG A 75 1.55 15.58 26.69
N ASP A 76 1.62 15.44 28.01
CA ASP A 76 1.67 16.61 28.90
C ASP A 76 3.11 16.83 29.39
N LYS A 77 3.74 17.79 28.72
CA LYS A 77 4.72 18.79 29.15
C LYS A 77 5.39 18.58 30.53
N CYS A 78 6.72 18.56 30.53
CA CYS A 78 7.45 19.33 31.54
C CYS A 78 8.38 20.34 30.83
N TYR A 79 8.24 21.57 31.27
CA TYR A 79 8.84 22.78 30.78
C TYR A 79 10.34 22.82 31.02
N GLN A 80 11.00 23.65 30.20
CA GLN A 80 12.30 24.24 30.48
C GLN A 80 12.39 24.70 31.95
N SER A 81 13.38 24.19 32.69
CA SER A 81 13.96 24.89 33.83
C SER A 81 15.37 24.34 34.05
N GLY A 82 16.35 24.99 33.43
CA GLY A 82 17.74 24.94 33.84
C GLY A 82 18.14 26.39 34.11
N THR A 83 17.87 26.83 35.33
CA THR A 83 18.31 28.11 35.86
C THR A 83 19.83 28.14 35.92
N ASP A 84 20.38 29.32 35.60
CA ASP A 84 21.72 29.77 35.94
C ASP A 84 22.03 29.61 37.44
N GLU A 85 23.33 29.76 37.77
CA GLU A 85 24.00 29.72 39.08
C GLU A 85 24.71 28.40 39.42
N ASP A 86 26.03 28.36 39.18
CA ASP A 86 26.95 28.34 40.32
C ASP A 86 28.31 28.93 39.94
N ASP A 87 28.68 29.93 40.74
CA ASP A 87 29.93 30.69 40.80
C ASP A 87 30.94 29.94 41.69
N SER A 88 32.15 29.67 41.20
CA SER A 88 33.39 29.42 41.97
C SER A 88 34.61 29.32 41.07
#